data_AF-A0A2B3TPI4-F1
#
_entry.id   AF-A0A2B3TPI4-F1
#
_cell.length_a   1.000
_cell.length_b   1.000
_cell.length_c   1.000
_cell.angle_alpha   90.00
_cell.angle_beta   90.00
_cell.angle_gamma   90.00
#
_symmetry.space_group_name_H-M   'P 1'
#
loop_
_entity.id
_entity.type
_entity.pdbx_description
1 polymer ?
#
loop_
_entity_poly.entity_id
_entity_poly.type
_entity_poly.pdbx_seq_one_letter_code
_entity_poly.pdbx_strand_id
1 'polypeptide(L)'
;ENVLISKKTSIYNPGTISVGNNVRIDDFCILSGKITIGSYSHIAAYTALFGGEMGIEMHDFANISSKTIVYAAIDDFSGNTLMGPTVPQQYK
;
A
#
# COMPACT_ATOMS: atom_id res chain seq x y z
N GLU A 1 -1.43 17.61 8.72
CA GLU A 1 -0.45 18.71 8.64
C GLU A 1 0.95 18.14 8.42
N ASN A 2 1.83 18.85 7.70
CA ASN A 2 3.19 18.41 7.36
C ASN A 2 3.22 17.01 6.68
N VAL A 3 2.61 16.90 5.50
CA VAL A 3 2.60 15.68 4.70
C VAL A 3 3.35 15.92 3.40
N LEU A 4 4.43 15.18 3.19
CA LEU A 4 5.33 15.30 2.05
C LEU A 4 5.21 14.06 1.17
N ILE A 5 4.42 14.15 0.12
CA ILE A 5 4.23 13.04 -0.83
C ILE A 5 4.89 13.42 -2.14
N SER A 6 5.80 12.56 -2.61
CA SER A 6 6.41 12.73 -3.91
C SER A 6 5.37 12.74 -5.04
N LYS A 7 5.55 13.63 -6.01
CA LYS A 7 4.76 13.63 -7.26
C LYS A 7 5.01 12.39 -8.12
N LYS A 8 6.05 11.60 -7.81
CA LYS A 8 6.36 10.33 -8.49
C LYS A 8 5.77 9.10 -7.77
N THR A 9 5.04 9.31 -6.69
CA THR A 9 4.26 8.25 -6.03
C THR A 9 2.98 7.98 -6.82
N SER A 10 2.70 6.71 -7.06
CA SER A 10 1.41 6.31 -7.64
C SER A 10 0.40 6.08 -6.52
N ILE A 11 -0.75 6.76 -6.59
CA ILE A 11 -1.83 6.64 -5.61
C ILE A 11 -3.10 6.23 -6.34
N TYR A 12 -3.64 5.06 -6.00
CA TYR A 12 -4.86 4.51 -6.58
C TYR A 12 -5.95 4.37 -5.52
N ASN A 13 -7.16 4.80 -5.84
CA ASN A 13 -8.30 4.91 -4.93
C ASN A 13 -8.00 5.78 -3.67
N PRO A 14 -7.60 7.05 -3.84
CA PRO A 14 -7.23 7.92 -2.72
C PRO A 14 -8.36 8.13 -1.70
N GLY A 15 -9.63 7.94 -2.08
CA GLY A 15 -10.78 8.02 -1.17
C GLY A 15 -10.78 6.97 -0.05
N THR A 16 -9.99 5.90 -0.18
CA THR A 16 -9.81 4.86 0.85
C THR A 16 -8.47 4.94 1.56
N ILE A 17 -7.71 6.03 1.35
CA ILE A 17 -6.38 6.22 1.94
C ILE A 17 -6.45 7.36 2.95
N SER A 18 -6.03 7.10 4.18
CA SER A 18 -5.91 8.10 5.23
C SER A 18 -4.46 8.25 5.69
N VAL A 19 -4.04 9.49 5.92
CA VAL A 19 -2.67 9.84 6.31
C VAL A 19 -2.73 10.82 7.49
N GLY A 20 -2.00 10.49 8.56
CA GLY A 20 -1.85 11.32 9.75
C GLY A 20 -0.96 12.54 9.54
N ASN A 21 -0.31 13.00 10.61
CA ASN A 21 0.56 14.17 10.59
C ASN A 21 2.04 13.77 10.51
N ASN A 22 2.88 14.63 9.91
CA ASN A 22 4.33 14.39 9.83
C ASN A 22 4.65 13.08 9.09
N VAL A 23 4.13 12.94 7.88
CA VAL A 23 4.33 11.75 7.03
C VAL A 23 5.10 12.12 5.78
N ARG A 24 6.06 11.28 5.41
CA ARG A 24 6.81 11.41 4.15
C ARG A 24 6.70 10.14 3.32
N ILE A 25 6.35 10.28 2.05
CA ILE A 25 6.29 9.19 1.07
C ILE A 25 7.18 9.56 -0.11
N ASP A 26 8.25 8.79 -0.32
CA ASP A 26 9.28 9.06 -1.32
C ASP A 26 8.90 8.60 -2.75
N ASP A 27 9.78 8.92 -3.70
CA ASP A 27 9.63 8.60 -5.11
C ASP A 27 9.32 7.11 -5.37
N PHE A 28 8.47 6.88 -6.37
CA PHE A 28 8.15 5.56 -6.92
C PHE A 28 7.47 4.59 -5.94
N CYS A 29 6.98 5.10 -4.81
CA CYS A 29 6.07 4.33 -3.98
C CYS A 29 4.75 4.06 -4.72
N ILE A 30 4.09 2.96 -4.38
CA ILE A 30 2.75 2.61 -4.86
C ILE A 30 1.85 2.41 -3.66
N LEU A 31 0.80 3.22 -3.56
CA LEU A 31 -0.25 3.05 -2.56
C LEU A 31 -1.56 2.75 -3.31
N SER A 32 -2.12 1.55 -3.11
CA SER A 32 -3.30 1.10 -3.84
C SER A 32 -4.31 0.42 -2.92
N GLY A 33 -5.54 0.93 -2.88
CA GLY A 33 -6.64 0.38 -2.09
C GLY A 33 -6.75 0.98 -0.69
N LYS A 34 -7.27 0.21 0.26
CA LYS A 34 -7.52 0.67 1.64
C LYS A 34 -6.20 0.75 2.42
N ILE A 35 -5.79 1.96 2.81
CA ILE A 35 -4.52 2.18 3.54
C ILE A 35 -4.74 3.23 4.63
N THR A 36 -4.28 2.94 5.83
CA THR A 36 -4.27 3.88 6.97
C THR A 36 -2.84 4.06 7.45
N ILE A 37 -2.34 5.30 7.41
CA ILE A 37 -1.01 5.66 7.90
C ILE A 37 -1.17 6.63 9.06
N GLY A 38 -0.63 6.27 10.22
CA GLY A 38 -0.53 7.12 11.39
C GLY A 38 0.42 8.30 11.22
N SER A 39 0.88 8.86 12.32
CA SER A 39 1.77 10.02 12.35
C SER A 39 3.25 9.64 12.51
N TYR A 40 4.14 10.57 12.18
CA TYR A 40 5.61 10.39 12.31
C TYR A 40 6.14 9.16 11.56
N SER A 41 5.68 8.98 10.34
CA SER A 41 5.97 7.80 9.51
C SER A 41 6.69 8.19 8.22
N HIS A 42 7.73 7.44 7.88
CA HIS A 42 8.42 7.51 6.58
C HIS A 42 8.18 6.22 5.79
N ILE A 43 7.70 6.38 4.56
CA ILE A 43 7.58 5.33 3.56
C ILE A 43 8.61 5.64 2.48
N ALA A 44 9.73 4.92 2.54
CA ALA A 44 10.87 5.16 1.69
C ALA A 44 10.68 4.61 0.27
N ALA A 45 11.51 5.10 -0.66
CA ALA A 45 11.32 4.95 -2.10
C ALA A 45 11.09 3.50 -2.56
N TYR A 46 10.30 3.34 -3.63
CA TYR A 46 9.92 2.04 -4.22
C TYR A 46 9.11 1.11 -3.31
N THR A 47 8.61 1.60 -2.16
CA THR A 47 7.72 0.80 -1.32
C THR A 47 6.35 0.65 -1.98
N ALA A 48 5.81 -0.57 -1.99
CA ALA A 48 4.47 -0.83 -2.49
C ALA A 48 3.55 -1.35 -1.37
N LEU A 49 2.46 -0.62 -1.12
CA LEU A 49 1.39 -0.99 -0.19
C LEU A 49 0.15 -1.36 -1.00
N PHE A 50 -0.14 -2.66 -1.08
CA PHE A 50 -1.30 -3.21 -1.77
C PHE A 50 -2.38 -3.58 -0.75
N GLY A 51 -3.17 -2.58 -0.38
CA GLY A 51 -4.20 -2.69 0.65
C GLY A 51 -5.45 -3.45 0.23
N GLY A 52 -5.77 -3.46 -1.08
CA GLY A 52 -7.00 -4.09 -1.59
C GLY A 52 -8.23 -3.58 -0.83
N GLU A 53 -9.16 -4.49 -0.50
CA GLU A 53 -10.34 -4.19 0.33
C GLU A 53 -10.10 -4.45 1.83
N MET A 54 -9.25 -5.42 2.17
CA MET A 54 -8.96 -5.81 3.56
C MET A 54 -8.23 -4.70 4.33
N GLY A 55 -7.25 -4.08 3.67
CA GLY A 55 -6.52 -2.92 4.14
C GLY A 55 -5.13 -3.21 4.71
N ILE A 56 -4.30 -2.15 4.76
CA ILE A 56 -3.02 -2.11 5.49
C ILE A 56 -3.09 -0.94 6.46
N GLU A 57 -2.68 -1.17 7.71
CA GLU A 57 -2.66 -0.15 8.76
C GLU A 57 -1.27 -0.02 9.36
N MET A 58 -0.76 1.21 9.41
CA MET A 58 0.47 1.60 10.06
C MET A 58 0.13 2.54 11.21
N HIS A 59 0.56 2.21 12.43
CA HIS A 59 0.33 3.04 13.60
C HIS A 59 1.41 4.13 13.71
N ASP A 60 1.22 5.08 14.65
CA ASP A 60 2.19 6.14 14.90
C ASP A 60 3.62 5.59 15.09
N PHE A 61 4.61 6.28 14.54
CA PHE A 61 6.04 5.92 14.56
C PHE A 61 6.45 4.65 13.80
N ALA A 62 5.52 4.00 13.08
CA ALA A 62 5.87 2.94 12.14
C ALA A 62 6.59 3.50 10.91
N ASN A 63 7.63 2.83 10.45
CA ASN A 63 8.42 3.25 9.29
C ASN A 63 8.68 2.05 8.37
N ILE A 64 8.73 2.30 7.06
CA ILE A 64 9.01 1.28 6.04
C ILE A 64 10.19 1.73 5.19
N SER A 65 11.22 0.88 5.15
CA SER A 65 12.43 1.11 4.35
C SER A 65 12.21 0.84 2.86
N SER A 66 13.13 1.33 2.04
CA SER A 66 12.98 1.31 0.58
C SER A 66 12.81 -0.10 0.03
N LYS A 67 12.03 -0.22 -1.05
CA LYS A 67 11.78 -1.48 -1.78
C LYS A 67 11.05 -2.58 -0.97
N THR A 68 10.36 -2.23 0.11
CA THR A 68 9.45 -3.17 0.80
C THR A 68 8.14 -3.30 0.03
N ILE A 69 7.55 -4.50 0.04
CA ILE A 69 6.21 -4.75 -0.49
C ILE A 69 5.34 -5.34 0.62
N VAL A 70 4.15 -4.79 0.81
CA VAL A 70 3.14 -5.28 1.75
C VAL A 70 1.87 -5.62 0.99
N TYR A 71 1.40 -6.86 1.12
CA TYR A 71 0.17 -7.35 0.51
C TYR A 71 -0.88 -7.65 1.58
N ALA A 72 -2.07 -7.09 1.41
CA ALA A 72 -3.25 -7.52 2.17
C ALA A 72 -3.97 -8.72 1.52
N ALA A 73 -3.68 -9.01 0.25
CA ALA A 73 -4.20 -10.15 -0.48
C ALA A 73 -3.15 -10.66 -1.50
N ILE A 74 -3.06 -11.99 -1.63
CA ILE A 74 -2.24 -12.69 -2.63
C ILE A 74 -3.04 -13.87 -3.20
N ASP A 75 -2.62 -14.36 -4.35
CA ASP A 75 -3.19 -15.57 -4.96
C ASP A 75 -2.69 -16.85 -4.26
N ASP A 76 -3.38 -17.98 -4.48
CA ASP A 76 -2.90 -19.30 -4.07
C ASP A 76 -1.82 -19.82 -5.03
N PHE A 77 -0.65 -20.14 -4.49
CA PHE A 77 0.49 -20.66 -5.25
C PHE A 77 0.60 -22.19 -5.22
N SER A 78 -0.35 -22.91 -4.60
CA SER A 78 -0.34 -24.37 -4.50
C SER A 78 -0.57 -25.10 -5.83
N GLY A 79 -1.13 -24.40 -6.83
CA GLY A 79 -1.54 -24.97 -8.12
C GLY A 79 -3.00 -25.40 -8.19
N ASN A 80 -3.79 -25.18 -7.14
CA ASN A 80 -5.20 -25.58 -7.08
C ASN A 80 -6.17 -24.57 -7.72
N THR A 81 -5.77 -23.30 -7.87
CA THR A 81 -6.63 -22.24 -8.43
C THR A 81 -5.91 -21.43 -9.50
N LEU A 82 -6.68 -20.67 -10.29
CA LEU A 82 -6.15 -19.76 -11.29
C LEU A 82 -5.77 -18.42 -10.63
N MET A 83 -4.81 -17.70 -11.19
CA MET A 83 -4.15 -16.58 -10.51
C MET A 83 -4.26 -15.26 -11.27
N GLY A 84 -4.11 -14.15 -10.55
CA GLY A 84 -3.95 -12.81 -11.14
C GLY A 84 -5.27 -12.07 -11.44
N PRO A 85 -5.17 -10.80 -11.86
CA PRO A 85 -6.32 -9.90 -12.01
C PRO A 85 -7.16 -10.14 -13.28
N THR A 86 -6.67 -10.96 -14.21
CA THR A 86 -7.36 -11.25 -15.49
C THR A 86 -8.30 -12.46 -15.41
N VAL A 87 -8.37 -13.11 -14.25
CA VAL A 87 -9.16 -14.31 -14.00
C VAL A 87 -10.38 -13.94 -13.16
N PRO A 88 -11.61 -14.36 -13.53
CA PRO A 88 -12.80 -14.14 -12.72
C PRO A 88 -12.69 -14.76 -11.33
N GLN A 89 -13.22 -14.06 -10.31
CA GLN A 89 -13.07 -14.43 -8.90
C GLN A 89 -13.53 -15.87 -8.57
N GLN A 90 -14.50 -16.41 -9.30
CA GLN A 90 -15.00 -17.78 -9.09
C GLN A 90 -14.00 -18.89 -9.40
N TYR A 91 -12.87 -18.58 -10.05
CA TYR A 91 -11.80 -19.53 -10.36
C TYR A 91 -10.52 -19.30 -9.55
N LYS A 92 -10.51 -18.28 -8.69
CA LYS A 92 -9.39 -17.88 -7.85
C LYS A 92 -9.60 -18.40 -6.43
#